data_AF-A0AA37RR63-F1
#
_entry.id   AF-A0AA37RR63-F1
#
_cell.length_a   1.000
_cell.length_b   1.000
_cell.length_c   1.000
_cell.angle_alpha   90.00
_cell.angle_beta   90.00
_cell.angle_gamma   90.00
#
_symmetry.space_group_name_H-M   'P 1'
#
loop_
_entity.id
_entity.type
_entity.pdbx_description
1 polymer ?
#
loop_
_entity_poly.entity_id
_entity_poly.type
_entity_poly.pdbx_seq_one_letter_code
_entity_poly.pdbx_strand_id
1 'polypeptide(L)'
;MAEDPIKDILHYAQALKAPRIRDAAARLAEQAREASWSHEEYLAAVLSREVAAREASGAATRIRSAGFPTRKSLEDFNFDHQPALNRDMIAHLGTGVFLAKARNVVLLGPPEAG
;
A
#
# COMPACT_ATOMS: atom_id res chain seq x y z
N MET A 1 18.73 36.92 2.80
CA MET A 1 17.76 36.19 3.66
C MET A 1 17.89 34.74 3.28
N ALA A 2 18.28 33.85 4.19
CA ALA A 2 18.35 32.42 3.87
C ALA A 2 16.93 31.93 3.61
N GLU A 3 16.69 31.44 2.40
CA GLU A 3 15.43 30.82 2.00
C GLU A 3 15.23 29.54 2.83
N ASP A 4 14.04 29.33 3.36
CA ASP A 4 13.71 28.16 4.19
C ASP A 4 13.30 27.00 3.26
N PRO A 5 14.17 26.03 2.97
CA PRO A 5 13.90 25.03 1.93
C PRO A 5 12.68 24.16 2.28
N ILE A 6 12.32 24.07 3.56
CA ILE A 6 11.12 23.35 3.98
C ILE A 6 9.86 24.07 3.50
N LYS A 7 9.81 25.41 3.54
CA LYS A 7 8.64 26.15 3.02
C LYS A 7 8.42 25.90 1.54
N ASP A 8 9.48 25.86 0.75
CA ASP A 8 9.39 25.59 -0.68
C ASP A 8 8.92 24.16 -0.94
N ILE A 9 9.46 23.18 -0.20
CA ILE A 9 8.99 21.79 -0.26
C ILE A 9 7.49 21.70 0.05
N LEU A 10 7.01 22.40 1.09
CA LEU A 10 5.58 22.40 1.45
C LEU A 10 4.73 23.05 0.35
N HIS A 11 5.19 24.16 -0.24
CA HIS A 11 4.52 24.83 -1.34
C HIS A 11 4.42 23.93 -2.59
N TYR A 12 5.54 23.33 -3.01
CA TYR A 12 5.56 22.43 -4.16
C TYR A 12 4.76 21.15 -3.92
N ALA A 13 4.81 20.57 -2.72
CA ALA A 13 3.99 19.42 -2.35
C ALA A 13 2.50 19.72 -2.46
N GLN A 14 2.07 20.93 -2.08
CA GLN A 14 0.69 21.38 -2.25
C GLN A 14 0.32 21.49 -3.74
N ALA A 15 1.15 22.14 -4.56
CA ALA A 15 0.92 22.28 -5.99
C ALA A 15 0.83 20.92 -6.71
N LEU A 16 1.66 19.95 -6.30
CA LEU A 16 1.68 18.58 -6.82
C LEU A 16 0.58 17.67 -6.24
N LYS A 17 -0.25 18.17 -5.32
CA LYS A 17 -1.23 17.37 -4.57
C LYS A 17 -0.59 16.12 -3.94
N ALA A 18 0.55 16.32 -3.29
CA ALA A 18 1.35 15.30 -2.63
C ALA A 18 1.31 15.47 -1.10
N PRO A 19 0.16 15.18 -0.45
CA PRO A 19 -0.04 15.47 0.96
C PRO A 19 0.93 14.72 1.87
N ARG A 20 1.43 13.54 1.49
CA ARG A 20 2.36 12.78 2.35
C ARG A 20 3.77 13.35 2.33
N ILE A 21 4.18 13.99 1.24
CA ILE A 21 5.42 14.76 1.22
C ILE A 21 5.34 15.86 2.28
N ARG A 22 4.23 16.62 2.29
CA ARG A 22 3.99 17.70 3.25
C ARG A 22 4.04 17.21 4.70
N ASP A 23 3.45 16.06 4.98
CA ASP A 23 3.38 15.49 6.33
C ASP A 23 4.72 14.85 6.77
N ALA A 24 5.55 14.38 5.83
CA ALA A 24 6.74 13.57 6.14
C ALA A 24 8.08 14.31 5.97
N ALA A 25 8.18 15.31 5.09
CA ALA A 25 9.44 15.92 4.69
C ALA A 25 10.25 16.47 5.87
N ALA A 26 9.65 17.29 6.74
CA ALA A 26 10.36 17.87 7.87
C ALA A 26 10.88 16.82 8.85
N ARG A 27 10.06 15.81 9.17
CA ARG A 27 10.44 14.72 10.07
C ARG A 27 11.55 13.85 9.46
N LEU A 28 11.45 13.53 8.17
CA LEU A 28 12.47 12.74 7.47
C LEU A 28 13.77 13.52 7.29
N ALA A 29 13.72 14.85 7.19
CA ALA A 29 14.91 15.69 7.10
C ALA A 29 15.69 15.68 8.42
N GLU A 30 15.00 15.64 9.56
CA GLU A 30 15.66 15.47 10.87
C GLU A 30 16.30 14.09 10.99
N GLN A 31 15.55 13.03 10.63
CA GLN A 31 16.08 11.66 10.62
C GLN A 31 17.29 11.51 9.70
N ALA A 32 17.28 12.16 8.53
CA ALA A 32 18.39 12.17 7.60
C ALA A 32 19.64 12.83 8.20
N ARG A 33 19.49 13.92 8.96
CA ARG A 33 20.60 14.56 9.67
C ARG A 33 21.18 13.66 10.75
N GLU A 34 20.32 13.09 11.59
CA GLU A 34 20.72 12.19 12.67
C GLU A 34 21.43 10.93 12.15
N ALA A 35 20.91 10.35 11.07
CA ALA A 35 21.43 9.12 10.47
C ALA A 35 22.48 9.36 9.37
N SER A 36 22.89 10.62 9.14
CA SER A 36 23.87 11.01 8.11
C SER A 36 23.53 10.48 6.70
N TRP A 37 22.26 10.56 6.31
CA TRP A 37 21.82 10.21 4.96
C TRP A 37 22.36 11.19 3.92
N SER A 38 22.64 10.66 2.73
CA SER A 38 22.79 11.46 1.52
C SER A 38 21.50 12.20 1.14
N HIS A 39 21.63 13.22 0.30
CA HIS A 39 20.47 13.96 -0.20
C HIS A 39 19.52 13.05 -1.00
N GLU A 40 20.10 12.10 -1.75
CA GLU A 40 19.39 11.11 -2.55
C GLU A 40 18.59 10.15 -1.66
N GLU A 41 19.16 9.67 -0.55
CA GLU A 41 18.46 8.82 0.41
C GLU A 41 17.28 9.54 1.07
N TYR A 42 17.48 10.79 1.50
CA TYR A 42 16.40 11.62 2.01
C TYR A 42 15.29 11.81 0.98
N LEU A 43 15.63 12.21 -0.25
CA LEU A 43 14.66 12.45 -1.31
C LEU A 43 13.88 11.18 -1.66
N ALA A 44 14.57 10.04 -1.79
CA ALA A 44 13.95 8.74 -2.04
C ALA A 44 12.99 8.36 -0.89
N ALA A 45 13.40 8.55 0.36
CA ALA A 45 12.56 8.27 1.52
C ALA A 45 11.28 9.12 1.51
N VAL A 46 11.38 10.43 1.22
CA VAL A 46 10.21 11.33 1.14
C VAL A 46 9.26 10.91 0.02
N LEU A 47 9.78 10.67 -1.19
CA LEU A 47 8.97 10.27 -2.34
C LEU A 47 8.31 8.91 -2.11
N SER A 48 9.00 7.96 -1.47
CA SER A 48 8.45 6.63 -1.16
C SER A 48 7.17 6.70 -0.31
N ARG A 49 7.07 7.67 0.61
CA ARG A 49 5.89 7.85 1.47
C ARG A 49 4.66 8.28 0.67
N GLU A 50 4.85 9.13 -0.33
CA GLU A 50 3.77 9.55 -1.22
C GLU A 50 3.34 8.42 -2.16
N VAL A 51 4.30 7.71 -2.75
CA VAL A 51 4.02 6.57 -3.64
C VAL A 51 3.22 5.50 -2.90
N ALA A 52 3.69 5.06 -1.73
CA ALA A 52 3.01 4.04 -0.94
C ALA A 52 1.57 4.45 -0.56
N ALA A 53 1.35 5.72 -0.22
CA ALA A 53 0.01 6.21 0.10
C ALA A 53 -0.90 6.30 -1.13
N ARG A 54 -0.37 6.68 -2.30
CA ARG A 54 -1.13 6.69 -3.55
C ARG A 54 -1.51 5.28 -3.99
N GLU A 55 -0.59 4.32 -3.86
CA GLU A 55 -0.87 2.92 -4.14
C GLU A 55 -1.97 2.36 -3.22
N ALA A 56 -1.86 2.60 -1.91
CA ALA A 56 -2.87 2.19 -0.94
C ALA A 56 -4.24 2.84 -1.19
N SER A 57 -4.27 4.15 -1.48
CA SER A 57 -5.50 4.88 -1.81
C SER A 57 -6.12 4.39 -3.13
N GLY A 58 -5.29 4.12 -4.13
CA GLY A 58 -5.72 3.55 -5.41
C GLY A 58 -6.32 2.15 -5.24
N ALA A 59 -5.68 1.29 -4.44
CA ALA A 59 -6.22 -0.03 -4.11
C ALA A 59 -7.57 0.07 -3.39
N ALA A 60 -7.68 0.92 -2.36
CA ALA A 60 -8.92 1.13 -1.63
C ALA A 60 -10.05 1.67 -2.52
N THR A 61 -9.74 2.61 -3.42
CA THR A 61 -10.69 3.14 -4.39
C THR A 61 -11.18 2.07 -5.35
N ARG A 62 -10.28 1.23 -5.89
CA ARG A 62 -10.65 0.11 -6.78
C ARG A 62 -11.54 -0.92 -6.09
N ILE A 63 -11.25 -1.26 -4.84
CA ILE A 63 -12.08 -2.17 -4.03
C ILE A 63 -13.48 -1.56 -3.85
N ARG A 64 -13.56 -0.26 -3.53
CA ARG A 64 -14.84 0.44 -3.38
C ARG A 64 -15.64 0.48 -4.68
N SER A 65 -14.99 0.76 -5.81
CA SER A 65 -15.64 0.81 -7.12
C SER A 65 -16.13 -0.55 -7.61
N ALA A 66 -15.56 -1.65 -7.12
CA ALA A 66 -15.99 -3.00 -7.48
C ALA A 66 -17.38 -3.37 -6.91
N GLY A 67 -17.91 -2.59 -5.96
CA GLY A 67 -19.29 -2.75 -5.48
C GLY A 67 -19.55 -4.02 -4.68
N PHE A 68 -18.51 -4.67 -4.14
CA PHE A 68 -18.69 -5.86 -3.32
C PHE A 68 -19.48 -5.53 -2.04
N PRO A 69 -20.48 -6.35 -1.64
CA PRO A 69 -21.30 -6.10 -0.47
C PRO A 69 -20.51 -6.23 0.85
N THR A 70 -19.40 -6.96 0.84
CA THR A 70 -18.52 -7.13 1.99
C THR A 70 -17.08 -7.26 1.52
N ARG A 71 -16.14 -6.67 2.26
CA ARG A 71 -14.71 -6.87 2.04
C ARG A 71 -14.30 -8.19 2.70
N LYS A 72 -13.91 -9.17 1.90
CA LYS A 72 -13.24 -10.39 2.37
C LYS A 72 -11.82 -10.42 1.84
N SER A 73 -10.86 -10.70 2.70
CA SER A 73 -9.47 -10.96 2.32
C SER A 73 -9.14 -12.44 2.50
N LEU A 74 -8.05 -12.90 1.87
CA LEU A 74 -7.54 -14.26 2.12
C LEU A 74 -7.01 -14.41 3.57
N GLU A 75 -6.65 -13.31 4.22
CA GLU A 75 -6.20 -13.28 5.63
C GLU A 75 -7.36 -13.59 6.59
N ASP A 76 -8.59 -13.28 6.18
CA ASP A 76 -9.81 -13.59 6.94
C ASP A 76 -10.26 -15.05 6.78
N PHE A 77 -9.56 -15.86 5.97
CA PHE A 77 -9.95 -17.23 5.69
C PHE A 77 -9.73 -18.13 6.91
N ASN A 78 -10.83 -18.60 7.50
CA ASN A 78 -10.76 -19.53 8.63
C ASN A 78 -10.70 -20.99 8.15
N PHE A 79 -9.50 -21.56 8.24
CA PHE A 79 -9.22 -22.95 7.88
C PHE A 79 -9.92 -23.99 8.76
N ASP A 80 -10.41 -23.61 9.95
CA ASP A 80 -11.11 -24.54 10.84
C ASP A 80 -12.50 -24.90 10.29
N HIS A 81 -13.11 -24.02 9.47
CA HIS A 81 -14.35 -24.34 8.76
C HIS A 81 -14.13 -25.29 7.58
N GLN A 82 -12.88 -25.46 7.12
CA GLN A 82 -12.55 -26.32 5.99
C GLN A 82 -11.21 -27.07 6.18
N PRO A 83 -11.14 -28.00 7.15
CA PRO A 83 -9.87 -28.65 7.54
C PRO A 83 -9.27 -29.55 6.46
N ALA A 84 -10.06 -30.00 5.48
CA ALA A 84 -9.59 -30.76 4.33
C ALA A 84 -8.92 -29.89 3.25
N LEU A 85 -8.97 -28.55 3.37
CA LEU A 85 -8.41 -27.64 2.39
C LEU A 85 -6.89 -27.57 2.50
N ASN A 86 -6.21 -27.66 1.37
CA ASN A 86 -4.77 -27.51 1.31
C ASN A 86 -4.36 -26.05 1.56
N ARG A 87 -3.73 -25.77 2.71
CA ARG A 87 -3.23 -24.44 3.11
C ARG A 87 -2.21 -23.87 2.11
N ASP A 88 -1.36 -24.72 1.52
CA ASP A 88 -0.36 -24.30 0.55
C ASP A 88 -0.99 -23.76 -0.73
N MET A 89 -2.16 -24.30 -1.11
CA MET A 89 -2.91 -23.78 -2.26
C MET A 89 -3.43 -22.37 -2.00
N ILE A 90 -3.99 -22.11 -0.81
CA ILE A 90 -4.48 -20.78 -0.44
C ILE A 90 -3.31 -19.78 -0.32
N ALA A 91 -2.21 -20.18 0.30
CA ALA A 91 -1.00 -19.37 0.34
C ALA A 91 -0.47 -19.06 -1.07
N HIS A 92 -0.50 -20.05 -1.98
CA HIS A 92 -0.11 -19.86 -3.37
C HIS A 92 -1.02 -18.86 -4.09
N LEU A 93 -2.33 -18.90 -3.86
CA LEU A 93 -3.26 -17.89 -4.41
C LEU A 93 -2.95 -16.48 -3.89
N GLY A 94 -2.56 -16.35 -2.61
CA GLY A 94 -2.14 -15.08 -2.01
C GLY A 94 -0.94 -14.43 -2.70
N THR A 95 -0.10 -15.19 -3.40
CA THR A 95 1.01 -14.64 -4.19
C THR A 95 0.56 -13.87 -5.44
N GLY A 96 -0.69 -14.05 -5.88
CA GLY A 96 -1.21 -13.43 -7.10
C GLY A 96 -0.65 -14.00 -8.41
N VAL A 97 0.09 -15.13 -8.38
CA VAL A 97 0.70 -15.76 -9.58
C VAL A 97 -0.31 -16.00 -10.71
N PHE A 98 -1.59 -16.24 -10.38
CA PHE A 98 -2.64 -16.46 -11.37
C PHE A 98 -2.90 -15.21 -12.23
N LEU A 99 -2.66 -14.00 -11.71
CA LEU A 99 -2.78 -12.74 -12.45
C LEU A 99 -1.74 -12.68 -13.57
N ALA A 100 -0.47 -12.96 -13.24
CA ALA A 100 0.63 -12.97 -14.22
C ALA A 100 0.43 -14.04 -15.32
N LYS A 101 -0.27 -15.13 -14.99
CA LYS A 101 -0.60 -16.22 -15.93
C LYS A 101 -1.95 -16.04 -16.64
N ALA A 102 -2.65 -14.92 -16.41
CA ALA A 102 -4.01 -14.68 -16.91
C ALA A 102 -4.98 -15.86 -16.67
N ARG A 103 -4.89 -16.50 -15.50
CA ARG A 103 -5.77 -17.63 -15.12
C ARG A 103 -6.86 -17.15 -14.17
N ASN A 104 -8.06 -17.67 -14.37
CA ASN A 104 -9.20 -17.42 -13.49
C ASN A 104 -9.15 -18.36 -12.27
N VAL A 105 -9.54 -17.83 -11.12
CA VAL A 105 -9.69 -18.58 -9.87
C VAL A 105 -11.13 -18.42 -9.41
N VAL A 106 -11.81 -19.52 -9.14
CA VAL A 106 -13.18 -19.54 -8.64
C VAL A 106 -13.19 -20.32 -7.33
N LEU A 107 -13.64 -19.68 -6.26
CA LEU A 107 -13.83 -20.30 -4.95
C LEU A 107 -15.32 -20.64 -4.81
N LEU A 108 -15.63 -21.94 -4.69
CA LEU A 108 -16.99 -22.44 -4.56
C LEU A 108 -17.14 -23.17 -3.22
N GLY A 109 -18.20 -22.86 -2.49
CA GLY A 109 -18.53 -23.49 -1.23
C GLY A 109 -19.92 -23.08 -0.74
N PRO A 110 -20.47 -23.77 0.27
CA PRO A 110 -21.68 -23.33 0.94
C PRO A 110 -21.49 -21.90 1.52
N PRO A 111 -22.58 -21.11 1.65
CA PRO A 111 -22.53 -19.86 2.40
C PRO A 111 -21.91 -20.12 3.78
N GLU A 112 -21.04 -19.22 4.25
CA GLU A 112 -20.32 -19.29 5.53
C GLU A 112 -19.12 -20.26 5.61
N ALA A 113 -18.84 -21.07 4.58
CA ALA A 113 -17.70 -21.99 4.57
C ALA A 113 -16.32 -21.32 4.24
N GLY A 114 -16.30 -19.99 4.10
CA GLY A 114 -15.14 -19.16 3.73
C GLY A 114 -15.54 -17.72 3.42
#